data_AF-A0A353DS62-F1
#
_entry.id   AF-A0A353DS62-F1
#
_cell.length_a   1.000
_cell.length_b   1.000
_cell.length_c   1.000
_cell.angle_alpha   90.00
_cell.angle_beta   90.00
_cell.angle_gamma   90.00
#
_symmetry.space_group_name_H-M   'P 1'
#
loop_
_entity.id
_entity.type
_entity.pdbx_description
1 polymer ?
#
loop_
_entity_poly.entity_id
_entity_poly.type
_entity_poly.pdbx_seq_one_letter_code
_entity_poly.pdbx_strand_id
1 'polypeptide(L)'
;MKLCNGPSRMKNFVHLAVIFGLVTGFVSFACTDQSKLKPEIFNNQRSMNMDKAPLPTIAIKLSPEAAHPPIQETVTPTPLSIEKESPDNILEPTTSKKNNPPVFQGKRGGTLKLISKHYFDSLDPHENYSGAHAAWGMGIIYQRLLKFSNGPNITLPSKATECDVCKSWQMVDNKTFVFDVDTNIKWISEESDSMKTVSPEDIKFSLDRQMAKDQEHWNRFHMVRSIDIKSEDQIQINLNVPDADFFISLADGRSKLLSKSNISNSTKMESVPPIGSGPWRLAKLVADSYSSVENVYSAPNP
;
A
#
# COMPACT_ATOMS: atom_id res chain seq x y z
N MET A 1 21.19 -56.59 11.03
CA MET A 1 20.28 -57.75 11.13
C MET A 1 19.23 -57.60 10.04
N LYS A 2 19.18 -58.56 9.11
CA LYS A 2 18.19 -58.62 8.02
C LYS A 2 16.77 -58.70 8.60
N LEU A 3 15.77 -58.18 7.87
CA LEU A 3 14.75 -59.03 7.24
C LEU A 3 13.80 -58.19 6.36
N CYS A 4 13.72 -58.61 5.09
CA CYS A 4 12.73 -58.24 4.10
C CYS A 4 11.37 -58.89 4.39
N ASN A 5 10.27 -58.34 3.86
CA ASN A 5 9.18 -59.12 3.27
C ASN A 5 8.31 -58.24 2.34
N GLY A 6 8.16 -58.70 1.09
CA GLY A 6 6.95 -58.53 0.25
C GLY A 6 6.48 -59.92 -0.17
N PRO A 7 5.63 -60.14 -1.22
CA PRO A 7 4.69 -59.27 -1.94
C PRO A 7 3.30 -59.93 -2.21
N SER A 8 2.38 -59.25 -2.92
CA SER A 8 1.14 -59.80 -3.52
C SER A 8 0.61 -58.75 -4.52
N ARG A 9 0.19 -58.98 -5.78
CA ARG A 9 0.05 -60.16 -6.67
C ARG A 9 -0.15 -59.58 -8.10
N MET A 10 0.44 -60.22 -9.12
CA MET A 10 0.35 -59.86 -10.55
C MET A 10 -1.06 -59.97 -11.13
N LYS A 11 -1.32 -59.21 -12.22
CA LYS A 11 -2.02 -59.71 -13.43
C LYS A 11 -1.52 -59.00 -14.70
N ASN A 12 -1.09 -59.86 -15.63
CA ASN A 12 -0.55 -59.72 -16.99
C ASN A 12 -1.23 -58.70 -17.92
N PHE A 13 -0.47 -58.12 -18.87
CA PHE A 13 -0.79 -58.15 -20.31
C PHE A 13 0.47 -57.87 -21.18
N VAL A 14 0.89 -58.94 -21.88
CA VAL A 14 1.42 -59.04 -23.26
C VAL A 14 2.63 -58.18 -23.71
N HIS A 15 3.67 -58.93 -24.10
CA HIS A 15 4.86 -58.53 -24.85
C HIS A 15 4.56 -57.95 -26.24
N LEU A 16 5.24 -56.86 -26.60
CA LEU A 16 5.73 -56.67 -27.96
C LEU A 16 7.16 -56.10 -27.88
N ALA A 17 8.13 -56.93 -28.25
CA ALA A 17 9.54 -56.55 -28.33
C ALA A 17 9.86 -56.08 -29.75
N VAL A 18 10.40 -54.88 -29.89
CA VAL A 18 11.13 -54.42 -31.07
C VAL A 18 12.47 -53.88 -30.57
N ILE A 19 13.56 -54.44 -31.09
CA ILE A 19 14.94 -54.13 -30.72
C ILE A 19 15.59 -53.35 -31.86
N PHE A 20 16.51 -52.45 -31.46
CA PHE A 20 17.63 -51.84 -32.18
C PHE A 20 17.48 -50.39 -32.67
N GLY A 21 18.24 -49.51 -31.99
CA GLY A 21 18.52 -48.12 -32.34
C GLY A 21 19.35 -47.45 -31.23
N LEU A 22 20.61 -47.86 -31.10
CA LEU A 22 21.55 -47.50 -30.04
C LEU A 22 22.16 -46.12 -30.34
N VAL A 23 21.79 -45.08 -29.59
CA VAL A 23 22.55 -43.83 -29.48
C VAL A 23 22.76 -43.55 -27.99
N THR A 24 23.88 -44.01 -27.47
CA THR A 24 24.34 -43.73 -26.11
C THR A 24 24.87 -42.31 -26.02
N GLY A 25 24.05 -41.39 -25.51
CA GLY A 25 24.52 -40.13 -24.91
C GLY A 25 24.63 -40.32 -23.40
N PHE A 26 25.86 -40.46 -22.89
CA PHE A 26 26.12 -40.43 -21.45
C PHE A 26 25.81 -39.02 -20.91
N VAL A 27 24.68 -38.84 -20.25
CA VAL A 27 24.50 -37.71 -19.32
C VAL A 27 24.98 -38.21 -17.96
N SER A 28 26.19 -37.80 -17.57
CA SER A 28 26.71 -38.07 -16.24
C SER A 28 25.86 -37.33 -15.21
N PHE A 29 25.03 -38.06 -14.47
CA PHE A 29 24.54 -37.60 -13.18
C PHE A 29 25.70 -37.70 -12.20
N ALA A 30 26.45 -36.61 -12.04
CA ALA A 30 27.33 -36.46 -10.90
C ALA A 30 26.45 -36.25 -9.66
N CYS A 31 26.27 -37.30 -8.85
CA CYS A 31 25.87 -37.14 -7.45
C CYS A 31 27.03 -36.46 -6.72
N THR A 32 26.91 -35.17 -6.47
CA THR A 32 27.87 -34.46 -5.60
C THR A 32 27.60 -34.86 -4.16
N ASP A 33 28.56 -35.57 -3.57
CA ASP A 33 28.62 -35.88 -2.15
C ASP A 33 28.68 -34.57 -1.34
N GLN A 34 27.60 -34.23 -0.63
CA GLN A 34 27.50 -33.01 0.16
C GLN A 34 28.28 -33.06 1.49
N SER A 35 29.11 -34.08 1.73
CA SER A 35 29.86 -34.20 2.98
C SER A 35 31.19 -33.42 3.06
N LYS A 36 31.57 -32.60 2.06
CA LYS A 36 32.84 -31.85 2.05
C LYS A 36 32.80 -30.38 1.59
N LEU A 37 31.78 -29.61 1.95
CA LEU A 37 31.81 -28.15 1.80
C LEU A 37 32.14 -27.48 3.14
N LYS A 38 33.40 -27.09 3.32
CA LYS A 38 33.87 -26.23 4.41
C LYS A 38 33.66 -24.77 3.99
N PRO A 39 33.03 -23.90 4.79
CA PRO A 39 32.85 -22.50 4.41
C PRO A 39 34.18 -21.75 4.50
N GLU A 40 34.64 -21.19 3.38
CA GLU A 40 35.67 -20.15 3.39
C GLU A 40 35.05 -18.84 3.86
N ILE A 41 35.46 -18.42 5.04
CA ILE A 41 35.17 -17.10 5.59
C ILE A 41 36.14 -16.12 4.93
N PHE A 42 35.62 -15.17 4.15
CA PHE A 42 36.38 -14.02 3.68
C PHE A 42 36.81 -13.18 4.90
N ASN A 43 38.03 -13.41 5.34
CA ASN A 43 38.65 -12.75 6.48
C ASN A 43 39.22 -11.40 6.03
N ASN A 44 38.47 -10.32 6.25
CA ASN A 44 39.05 -8.99 6.31
C ASN A 44 38.58 -8.29 7.60
N GLN A 45 39.02 -8.81 8.74
CA GLN A 45 38.98 -8.10 10.01
C GLN A 45 40.39 -7.70 10.42
N ARG A 46 40.62 -6.38 10.42
CA ARG A 46 41.78 -5.75 11.02
C ARG A 46 41.73 -5.99 12.53
N SER A 47 42.66 -6.78 13.05
CA SER A 47 42.83 -7.02 14.49
C SER A 47 43.30 -5.73 15.18
N MET A 48 42.53 -5.23 16.14
CA MET A 48 43.05 -4.33 17.17
C MET A 48 43.04 -5.08 18.50
N ASN A 49 44.22 -5.14 19.12
CA ASN A 49 44.51 -5.82 20.37
C ASN A 49 43.59 -5.30 21.50
N MET A 50 43.03 -6.21 22.29
CA MET A 50 42.37 -5.89 23.54
C MET A 50 43.42 -5.70 24.64
N ASP A 51 43.89 -4.47 24.82
CA ASP A 51 44.44 -4.05 26.11
C ASP A 51 43.30 -3.76 27.09
N LYS A 52 43.44 -4.33 28.28
CA LYS A 52 42.47 -4.31 29.37
C LYS A 52 42.47 -2.93 30.05
N ALA A 53 41.58 -2.05 29.60
CA ALA A 53 41.22 -0.81 30.31
C ALA A 53 39.74 -0.89 30.78
N PRO A 54 39.39 -0.39 31.98
CA PRO A 54 38.00 -0.43 32.43
C PRO A 54 37.12 0.53 31.59
N LEU A 55 35.92 0.07 31.22
CA LEU A 55 34.91 0.88 30.53
C LEU A 55 34.56 2.14 31.34
N PRO A 56 34.50 3.33 30.72
CA PRO A 56 33.91 4.49 31.38
C PRO A 56 32.39 4.32 31.47
N THR A 57 31.84 4.46 32.68
CA THR A 57 30.41 4.56 32.92
C THR A 57 29.88 5.86 32.31
N ILE A 58 29.19 5.77 31.17
CA ILE A 58 28.47 6.91 30.60
C ILE A 58 27.06 6.93 31.22
N ALA A 59 26.82 7.88 32.12
CA ALA A 59 25.48 8.19 32.60
C ALA A 59 24.67 8.84 31.47
N ILE A 60 23.59 8.21 31.04
CA ILE A 60 22.67 8.79 30.06
C ILE A 60 21.78 9.80 30.79
N LYS A 61 22.03 11.10 30.59
CA LYS A 61 21.19 12.20 31.07
C LYS A 61 19.94 12.28 30.19
N LEU A 62 18.79 11.86 30.71
CA LEU A 62 17.48 11.99 30.03
C LEU A 62 16.93 13.42 30.19
N SER A 63 17.49 14.39 29.47
CA SER A 63 16.85 15.71 29.27
C SER A 63 17.61 16.50 28.19
N PRO A 64 16.96 17.11 27.19
CA PRO A 64 17.66 17.99 26.25
C PRO A 64 18.03 19.30 26.96
N GLU A 65 19.33 19.60 26.99
CA GLU A 65 19.88 20.89 27.44
C GLU A 65 19.42 22.00 26.48
N ALA A 66 18.89 23.11 27.01
CA ALA A 66 18.47 24.24 26.20
C ALA A 66 19.66 24.85 25.44
N ALA A 67 19.49 25.08 24.13
CA ALA A 67 20.46 25.80 23.33
C ALA A 67 20.56 27.28 23.76
N HIS A 68 21.78 27.82 23.65
CA HIS A 68 22.30 29.14 24.03
C HIS A 68 21.37 30.36 23.78
N PRO A 69 21.57 31.47 24.53
CA PRO A 69 20.69 32.65 24.48
C PRO A 69 20.75 33.41 23.15
N PRO A 70 19.74 34.24 22.84
CA PRO A 70 19.68 34.97 21.58
C PRO A 70 20.79 36.02 21.48
N ILE A 71 21.42 36.10 20.31
CA ILE A 71 22.29 37.21 19.90
C ILE A 71 21.44 38.49 19.91
N GLN A 72 21.83 39.46 20.75
CA GLN A 72 21.28 40.81 20.74
C GLN A 72 21.90 41.60 19.58
N GLU A 73 21.17 41.77 18.47
CA GLU A 73 21.39 42.89 17.57
C GLU A 73 20.27 43.91 17.77
N THR A 74 20.65 45.09 18.23
CA THR A 74 19.76 46.23 18.45
C THR A 74 19.46 46.89 17.11
N VAL A 75 18.25 46.69 16.57
CA VAL A 75 17.74 47.53 15.47
C VAL A 75 16.58 48.36 16.02
N THR A 76 16.81 49.67 16.10
CA THR A 76 15.85 50.69 16.51
C THR A 76 14.59 50.68 15.63
N PRO A 77 13.37 50.64 16.20
CA PRO A 77 12.16 50.74 15.39
C PRO A 77 11.81 52.20 15.09
N THR A 78 11.67 52.52 13.80
CA THR A 78 10.96 53.71 13.30
C THR A 78 9.45 53.47 13.43
N PRO A 79 8.63 54.42 13.90
CA PRO A 79 7.20 54.17 14.15
C PRO A 79 6.43 54.11 12.82
N LEU A 80 5.71 53.00 12.60
CA LEU A 80 4.67 52.92 11.57
C LEU A 80 3.31 53.23 12.21
N SER A 81 2.59 54.17 11.59
CA SER A 81 1.26 54.62 11.99
C SER A 81 0.26 53.47 12.10
N ILE A 82 -0.55 53.50 13.17
CA ILE A 82 -1.70 52.62 13.39
C ILE A 82 -2.83 53.10 12.48
N GLU A 83 -3.13 52.35 11.42
CA GLU A 83 -4.42 52.41 10.75
C GLU A 83 -5.34 51.37 11.39
N LYS A 84 -6.54 51.83 11.76
CA LYS A 84 -7.49 51.12 12.61
C LYS A 84 -8.43 50.32 11.71
N GLU A 85 -8.18 49.02 11.51
CA GLU A 85 -9.12 48.13 10.83
C GLU A 85 -10.09 47.43 11.80
N SER A 86 -11.35 47.43 11.37
CA SER A 86 -12.57 46.94 12.02
C SER A 86 -12.65 45.40 12.00
N PRO A 87 -13.35 44.74 12.94
CA PRO A 87 -13.38 43.28 13.02
C PRO A 87 -14.48 42.72 12.11
N ASP A 88 -14.18 42.46 10.85
CA ASP A 88 -15.02 41.64 9.96
C ASP A 88 -14.13 40.90 8.95
N ASN A 89 -13.48 39.82 9.38
CA ASN A 89 -12.88 38.83 8.48
C ASN A 89 -13.64 37.52 8.61
N ILE A 90 -14.80 37.47 7.94
CA ILE A 90 -15.43 36.21 7.55
C ILE A 90 -14.54 35.61 6.46
N LEU A 91 -13.97 34.43 6.70
CA LEU A 91 -13.24 33.66 5.70
C LEU A 91 -14.17 33.40 4.51
N GLU A 92 -13.93 34.08 3.38
CA GLU A 92 -14.65 33.81 2.15
C GLU A 92 -14.38 32.37 1.67
N PRO A 93 -15.42 31.63 1.20
CA PRO A 93 -15.23 30.31 0.65
C PRO A 93 -14.40 30.41 -0.63
N THR A 94 -13.40 29.55 -0.76
CA THR A 94 -12.54 29.48 -1.94
C THR A 94 -13.41 29.23 -3.18
N THR A 95 -13.49 30.20 -4.07
CA THR A 95 -14.24 30.07 -5.32
C THR A 95 -13.61 28.97 -6.17
N SER A 96 -14.39 27.92 -6.43
CA SER A 96 -14.04 26.82 -7.33
C SER A 96 -13.87 27.36 -8.75
N LYS A 97 -12.61 27.45 -9.21
CA LYS A 97 -12.33 27.63 -10.64
C LYS A 97 -12.87 26.40 -11.37
N LYS A 98 -13.88 26.59 -12.22
CA LYS A 98 -14.30 25.60 -13.23
C LYS A 98 -13.11 25.32 -14.15
N ASN A 99 -12.30 24.33 -13.79
CA ASN A 99 -11.28 23.80 -14.67
C ASN A 99 -12.00 22.90 -15.68
N ASN A 100 -12.09 23.33 -16.94
CA ASN A 100 -12.47 22.43 -18.02
C ASN A 100 -11.51 21.23 -18.00
N PRO A 101 -12.01 19.99 -18.08
CA PRO A 101 -11.14 18.82 -18.05
C PRO A 101 -10.14 18.91 -19.21
N PRO A 102 -8.86 18.57 -18.99
CA PRO A 102 -7.85 18.64 -20.03
C PRO A 102 -8.25 17.75 -21.21
N VAL A 103 -8.26 18.33 -22.41
CA VAL A 103 -8.52 17.59 -23.65
C VAL A 103 -7.34 16.65 -23.89
N PHE A 104 -7.58 15.34 -23.84
CA PHE A 104 -6.56 14.33 -24.11
C PHE A 104 -6.19 14.33 -25.60
N GLN A 105 -4.99 14.81 -25.92
CA GLN A 105 -4.43 14.84 -27.29
C GLN A 105 -3.64 13.57 -27.66
N GLY A 106 -3.72 12.51 -26.84
CA GLY A 106 -2.98 11.26 -27.04
C GLY A 106 -3.75 10.19 -27.82
N LYS A 107 -3.04 9.12 -28.23
CA LYS A 107 -3.70 7.90 -28.73
C LYS A 107 -4.40 7.19 -27.58
N ARG A 108 -5.67 6.82 -27.77
CA ARG A 108 -6.41 5.98 -26.82
C ARG A 108 -6.05 4.51 -27.04
N GLY A 109 -6.03 3.73 -25.96
CA GLY A 109 -5.75 2.31 -25.99
C GLY A 109 -4.25 1.96 -26.02
N GLY A 110 -3.94 0.72 -25.68
CA GLY A 110 -2.59 0.18 -25.63
C GLY A 110 -2.35 -0.73 -24.43
N THR A 111 -1.19 -1.37 -24.40
CA THR A 111 -0.75 -2.19 -23.26
C THR A 111 0.55 -1.63 -22.71
N LEU A 112 0.55 -1.28 -21.42
CA LEU A 112 1.75 -0.90 -20.70
C LEU A 112 2.29 -2.13 -19.96
N LYS A 113 3.50 -2.58 -20.34
CA LYS A 113 4.20 -3.68 -19.66
C LYS A 113 5.27 -3.11 -18.74
N LEU A 114 5.20 -3.51 -17.48
CA LEU A 114 6.00 -2.97 -16.40
C LEU A 114 6.74 -4.13 -15.73
N ILE A 115 8.04 -3.97 -15.53
CA ILE A 115 8.87 -4.97 -14.86
C ILE A 115 9.19 -4.42 -13.47
N SER A 116 8.86 -5.22 -12.45
CA SER A 116 9.18 -4.92 -11.06
C SER A 116 10.12 -5.98 -10.52
N LYS A 117 11.08 -5.57 -9.69
CA LYS A 117 11.91 -6.50 -8.88
C LYS A 117 11.20 -6.94 -7.60
N HIS A 118 10.09 -6.28 -7.26
CA HIS A 118 9.31 -6.55 -6.06
C HIS A 118 8.11 -7.40 -6.40
N TYR A 119 8.00 -8.54 -5.73
CA TYR A 119 6.84 -9.43 -5.74
C TYR A 119 5.83 -9.04 -4.65
N PHE A 120 4.67 -9.69 -4.65
CA PHE A 120 3.66 -9.56 -3.59
C PHE A 120 3.26 -10.96 -3.09
N ASP A 121 3.26 -11.15 -1.77
CA ASP A 121 2.95 -12.46 -1.17
C ASP A 121 1.46 -12.62 -0.82
N SER A 122 0.70 -11.52 -0.91
CA SER A 122 -0.75 -11.50 -0.66
C SER A 122 -1.45 -10.61 -1.69
N LEU A 123 -2.68 -11.00 -2.04
CA LEU A 123 -3.62 -10.18 -2.82
C LEU A 123 -4.38 -9.16 -1.95
N ASP A 124 -4.27 -9.30 -0.64
CA ASP A 124 -4.81 -8.34 0.30
C ASP A 124 -3.89 -7.10 0.34
N PRO A 125 -4.39 -5.90 -0.02
CA PRO A 125 -3.56 -4.70 -0.04
C PRO A 125 -3.13 -4.24 1.36
N HIS A 126 -3.72 -4.75 2.45
CA HIS A 126 -3.32 -4.42 3.82
C HIS A 126 -2.19 -5.32 4.36
N GLU A 127 -1.95 -6.48 3.73
CA GLU A 127 -0.87 -7.43 4.08
C GLU A 127 0.40 -7.24 3.23
N ASN A 128 0.54 -6.10 2.53
CA ASN A 128 1.59 -5.93 1.53
C ASN A 128 2.51 -4.73 1.73
N TYR A 129 3.82 -4.98 1.78
CA TYR A 129 4.85 -3.94 1.86
C TYR A 129 5.28 -3.41 0.49
N SER A 130 5.01 -4.14 -0.59
CA SER A 130 5.52 -3.82 -1.92
C SER A 130 5.01 -2.46 -2.40
N GLY A 131 5.93 -1.50 -2.50
CA GLY A 131 5.63 -0.22 -3.15
C GLY A 131 5.16 -0.42 -4.60
N ALA A 132 5.57 -1.54 -5.21
CA ALA A 132 5.09 -1.89 -6.53
C ALA A 132 3.63 -2.32 -6.55
N HIS A 133 3.24 -3.18 -5.62
CA HIS A 133 1.85 -3.55 -5.45
C HIS A 133 0.97 -2.35 -5.05
N ALA A 134 1.47 -1.45 -4.20
CA ALA A 134 0.69 -0.31 -3.69
C ALA A 134 0.41 0.79 -4.75
N ALA A 135 1.35 1.04 -5.66
CA ALA A 135 1.28 2.17 -6.59
C ALA A 135 0.93 1.80 -8.05
N TRP A 136 1.15 0.55 -8.46
CA TRP A 136 0.99 0.05 -9.83
C TRP A 136 0.55 -1.43 -9.79
N GLY A 137 0.33 -2.04 -10.96
CA GLY A 137 -0.13 -3.44 -11.01
C GLY A 137 -1.48 -3.64 -10.31
N MET A 138 -1.53 -4.52 -9.31
CA MET A 138 -2.77 -4.83 -8.57
C MET A 138 -3.31 -3.64 -7.76
N GLY A 139 -2.47 -2.75 -7.25
CA GLY A 139 -2.92 -1.64 -6.40
C GLY A 139 -3.80 -0.61 -7.11
N ILE A 140 -3.80 -0.58 -8.44
CA ILE A 140 -4.64 0.36 -9.22
C ILE A 140 -6.09 -0.13 -9.36
N ILE A 141 -6.36 -1.36 -8.92
CA ILE A 141 -7.72 -1.91 -8.78
C ILE A 141 -8.47 -1.18 -7.65
N TYR A 142 -7.76 -0.65 -6.65
CA TYR A 142 -8.36 -0.09 -5.44
C TYR A 142 -8.19 1.42 -5.33
N GLN A 143 -9.24 2.09 -4.86
CA GLN A 143 -9.17 3.47 -4.38
C GLN A 143 -8.90 3.55 -2.87
N ARG A 144 -8.69 4.76 -2.38
CA ARG A 144 -8.45 5.11 -0.96
C ARG A 144 -9.43 6.20 -0.54
N LEU A 145 -9.45 6.62 0.72
CA LEU A 145 -10.22 7.82 1.09
C LEU A 145 -9.63 9.07 0.43
N LEU A 146 -8.30 9.22 0.52
CA LEU A 146 -7.53 10.26 -0.15
C LEU A 146 -6.51 9.65 -1.09
N LYS A 147 -5.97 10.45 -2.01
CA LYS A 147 -4.81 10.08 -2.83
C LYS A 147 -3.82 11.23 -2.87
N PHE A 148 -2.59 10.93 -3.27
CA PHE A 148 -1.64 11.98 -3.62
C PHE A 148 -2.08 12.66 -4.91
N SER A 149 -2.13 14.00 -4.88
CA SER A 149 -2.40 14.82 -6.04
C SER A 149 -1.41 14.55 -7.15
N ASN A 150 -1.91 14.43 -8.36
CA ASN A 150 -1.14 14.12 -9.55
C ASN A 150 -1.64 14.95 -10.75
N GLY A 151 -0.84 15.00 -11.81
CA GLY A 151 -1.18 15.71 -13.03
C GLY A 151 -0.10 16.69 -13.49
N PRO A 152 -0.26 17.29 -14.67
CA PRO A 152 0.77 18.14 -15.29
C PRO A 152 1.09 19.41 -14.51
N ASN A 153 0.17 19.85 -13.64
CA ASN A 153 0.29 21.07 -12.86
C ASN A 153 0.86 20.82 -11.45
N ILE A 154 1.19 19.57 -11.09
CA ILE A 154 1.75 19.23 -9.79
C ILE A 154 3.27 19.15 -9.90
N THR A 155 3.97 20.03 -9.18
CA THR A 155 5.43 19.96 -9.04
C THR A 155 5.80 18.78 -8.17
N LEU A 156 6.69 17.91 -8.67
CA LEU A 156 7.19 16.74 -7.94
C LEU A 156 8.59 17.02 -7.34
N PRO A 157 8.92 16.42 -6.17
CA PRO A 157 8.10 15.51 -5.38
C PRO A 157 7.02 16.24 -4.57
N SER A 158 5.84 15.63 -4.43
CA SER A 158 4.73 16.19 -3.67
C SER A 158 4.06 15.13 -2.79
N LYS A 159 3.62 15.55 -1.61
CA LYS A 159 2.73 14.81 -0.70
C LYS A 159 1.38 15.50 -0.55
N ALA A 160 1.07 16.48 -1.41
CA ALA A 160 -0.25 17.09 -1.45
C ALA A 160 -1.30 16.00 -1.68
N THR A 161 -2.41 16.09 -0.97
CA THR A 161 -3.48 15.10 -1.01
C THR A 161 -4.76 15.70 -1.56
N GLU A 162 -5.54 14.88 -2.26
CA GLU A 162 -6.87 15.20 -2.76
C GLU A 162 -7.83 14.05 -2.50
N CYS A 163 -9.13 14.33 -2.60
CA CYS A 163 -10.15 13.29 -2.46
C CYS A 163 -10.00 12.20 -3.53
N ASP A 164 -10.19 10.94 -3.11
CA ASP A 164 -10.28 9.80 -4.01
C ASP A 164 -11.69 9.21 -3.97
N VAL A 165 -12.14 8.62 -2.84
CA VAL A 165 -13.57 8.25 -2.64
C VAL A 165 -14.39 9.26 -1.82
N CYS A 166 -13.89 10.48 -1.64
CA CYS A 166 -14.67 11.58 -1.06
C CYS A 166 -14.98 12.66 -2.09
N LYS A 167 -15.95 13.52 -1.78
CA LYS A 167 -16.24 14.75 -2.52
C LYS A 167 -15.54 15.94 -1.88
N SER A 168 -15.52 15.96 -0.55
CA SER A 168 -15.00 17.04 0.28
C SER A 168 -14.66 16.53 1.67
N TRP A 169 -13.94 17.36 2.42
CA TRP A 169 -13.74 17.17 3.85
C TRP A 169 -13.63 18.53 4.54
N GLN A 170 -13.90 18.53 5.85
CA GLN A 170 -13.77 19.69 6.71
C GLN A 170 -13.03 19.31 8.00
N MET A 171 -12.16 20.19 8.47
CA MET A 171 -11.58 20.14 9.82
C MET A 171 -12.53 20.89 10.75
N VAL A 172 -13.23 20.16 11.62
CA VAL A 172 -14.16 20.73 12.62
C VAL A 172 -13.36 21.36 13.76
N ASP A 173 -12.30 20.69 14.17
CA ASP A 173 -11.29 21.17 15.13
C ASP A 173 -9.94 20.47 14.84
N ASN A 174 -8.92 20.73 15.65
CA ASN A 174 -7.57 20.21 15.43
C ASN A 174 -7.41 18.68 15.60
N LYS A 175 -8.48 17.94 15.93
CA LYS A 175 -8.52 16.48 16.07
C LYS A 175 -9.72 15.83 15.38
N THR A 176 -10.65 16.60 14.81
CA THR A 176 -11.92 16.09 14.28
C THR A 176 -12.08 16.49 12.82
N PHE A 177 -12.20 15.48 11.96
CA PHE A 177 -12.31 15.65 10.51
C PHE A 177 -13.54 14.94 9.99
N VAL A 178 -14.32 15.62 9.16
CA VAL A 178 -15.55 15.08 8.58
C VAL A 178 -15.36 15.01 7.07
N PHE A 179 -15.63 13.84 6.48
CA PHE A 179 -15.49 13.58 5.05
C PHE A 179 -16.87 13.28 4.45
N ASP A 180 -17.19 13.97 3.36
CA ASP A 180 -18.37 13.67 2.54
C ASP A 180 -17.96 12.63 1.49
N VAL A 181 -18.55 11.45 1.56
CA VAL A 181 -18.22 10.27 0.75
C VAL A 181 -18.87 10.38 -0.64
N ASP A 182 -18.13 9.96 -1.66
CA ASP A 182 -18.71 9.78 -2.99
C ASP A 182 -19.36 8.40 -3.15
N THR A 183 -20.64 8.33 -2.76
CA THR A 183 -21.48 7.14 -2.83
C THR A 183 -21.90 6.74 -4.25
N ASN A 184 -21.39 7.42 -5.29
CA ASN A 184 -21.61 7.02 -6.70
C ASN A 184 -20.54 6.05 -7.22
N ILE A 185 -19.45 5.88 -6.49
CA ILE A 185 -18.34 5.00 -6.89
C ILE A 185 -18.77 3.55 -6.74
N LYS A 186 -18.67 2.77 -7.82
CA LYS A 186 -19.08 1.36 -7.83
C LYS A 186 -17.93 0.43 -7.48
N TRP A 187 -18.24 -0.64 -6.77
CA TRP A 187 -17.37 -1.81 -6.70
C TRP A 187 -17.36 -2.53 -8.04
N ILE A 188 -16.17 -2.91 -8.51
CA ILE A 188 -15.95 -3.60 -9.78
C ILE A 188 -15.63 -5.08 -9.49
N SER A 189 -16.51 -5.94 -9.97
CA SER A 189 -16.46 -7.41 -9.95
C SER A 189 -16.60 -7.97 -11.37
N GLU A 190 -16.32 -9.27 -11.54
CA GLU A 190 -16.56 -9.97 -12.80
C GLU A 190 -18.05 -10.17 -13.09
N GLU A 191 -18.86 -10.36 -12.05
CA GLU A 191 -20.32 -10.48 -12.16
C GLU A 191 -20.97 -9.10 -12.27
N SER A 192 -21.81 -8.89 -13.29
CA SER A 192 -22.40 -7.58 -13.65
C SER A 192 -23.57 -7.15 -12.76
N ASP A 193 -24.17 -8.08 -12.04
CA ASP A 193 -25.50 -7.86 -11.47
C ASP A 193 -25.41 -7.37 -10.02
N SER A 194 -25.79 -6.10 -9.84
CA SER A 194 -25.83 -5.35 -8.56
C SER A 194 -24.49 -4.97 -7.95
N MET A 195 -23.63 -4.30 -8.74
CA MET A 195 -22.47 -3.59 -8.18
C MET A 195 -22.93 -2.56 -7.14
N LYS A 196 -22.74 -2.90 -5.86
CA LYS A 196 -22.92 -1.96 -4.75
C LYS A 196 -21.96 -0.79 -4.93
N THR A 197 -22.36 0.36 -4.43
CA THR A 197 -21.47 1.50 -4.35
C THR A 197 -20.64 1.46 -3.07
N VAL A 198 -19.51 2.15 -3.07
CA VAL A 198 -18.70 2.39 -1.89
C VAL A 198 -19.55 3.14 -0.87
N SER A 199 -19.63 2.62 0.35
CA SER A 199 -20.39 3.24 1.44
C SER A 199 -19.48 3.69 2.60
N PRO A 200 -19.98 4.57 3.51
CA PRO A 200 -19.32 4.86 4.78
C PRO A 200 -18.91 3.61 5.57
N GLU A 201 -19.71 2.54 5.54
CA GLU A 201 -19.43 1.27 6.21
C GLU A 201 -18.21 0.55 5.61
N ASP A 202 -18.01 0.61 4.29
CA ASP A 202 -16.83 0.03 3.63
C ASP A 202 -15.56 0.78 4.04
N ILE A 203 -15.63 2.12 4.11
CA ILE A 203 -14.50 2.95 4.54
C ILE A 203 -14.16 2.67 6.00
N LYS A 204 -15.17 2.70 6.88
CA LYS A 204 -15.01 2.38 8.29
C LYS A 204 -14.42 0.99 8.47
N PHE A 205 -14.98 -0.03 7.81
CA PHE A 205 -14.47 -1.40 7.87
C PHE A 205 -13.00 -1.49 7.47
N SER A 206 -12.63 -0.88 6.35
CA SER A 206 -11.27 -0.94 5.82
C SER A 206 -10.26 -0.30 6.75
N LEU A 207 -10.58 0.88 7.29
CA LEU A 207 -9.69 1.62 8.17
C LEU A 207 -9.66 1.04 9.59
N ASP A 208 -10.80 0.60 10.14
CA ASP A 208 -10.86 -0.12 11.42
C ASP A 208 -10.01 -1.38 11.37
N ARG A 209 -10.08 -2.12 10.25
CA ARG A 209 -9.22 -3.28 10.00
C ARG A 209 -7.76 -2.86 10.11
N GLN A 210 -7.31 -1.85 9.36
CA GLN A 210 -5.92 -1.39 9.43
C GLN A 210 -5.50 -0.78 10.78
N MET A 211 -6.43 -0.42 11.66
CA MET A 211 -6.13 0.04 13.02
C MET A 211 -5.97 -1.12 14.02
N ALA A 212 -6.45 -2.32 13.69
CA ALA A 212 -6.39 -3.46 14.58
C ALA A 212 -4.94 -3.92 14.80
N LYS A 213 -4.55 -4.14 16.06
CA LYS A 213 -3.14 -4.36 16.47
C LYS A 213 -2.50 -5.65 15.92
N ASP A 214 -3.34 -6.60 15.53
CA ASP A 214 -2.96 -7.87 14.91
C ASP A 214 -2.76 -7.75 13.39
N GLN A 215 -3.15 -6.62 12.79
CA GLN A 215 -2.90 -6.36 11.38
C GLN A 215 -1.49 -5.86 11.13
N GLU A 216 -0.95 -6.23 9.97
CA GLU A 216 0.29 -5.64 9.49
C GLU A 216 0.13 -4.12 9.33
N HIS A 217 1.18 -3.39 9.67
CA HIS A 217 1.22 -1.93 9.51
C HIS A 217 0.18 -1.13 10.32
N TRP A 218 -0.35 -1.68 11.41
CA TRP A 218 -1.35 -1.00 12.23
C TRP A 218 -0.90 0.39 12.71
N ASN A 219 0.41 0.56 12.88
CA ASN A 219 1.05 1.80 13.29
C ASN A 219 0.80 2.97 12.31
N ARG A 220 0.35 2.73 11.07
CA ARG A 220 0.01 3.79 10.11
C ARG A 220 -1.11 4.71 10.61
N PHE A 221 -2.05 4.14 11.36
CA PHE A 221 -3.20 4.87 11.91
C PHE A 221 -3.10 5.03 13.44
N HIS A 222 -1.89 4.98 14.00
CA HIS A 222 -1.67 5.07 15.45
C HIS A 222 -2.25 6.34 16.11
N MET A 223 -2.42 7.43 15.36
CA MET A 223 -3.03 8.67 15.85
C MET A 223 -4.56 8.70 15.70
N VAL A 224 -5.14 7.81 14.89
CA VAL A 224 -6.60 7.70 14.74
C VAL A 224 -7.17 7.00 15.96
N ARG A 225 -8.13 7.66 16.62
CA ARG A 225 -8.86 7.15 17.78
C ARG A 225 -10.10 6.37 17.36
N SER A 226 -10.90 6.95 16.49
CA SER A 226 -12.16 6.34 16.04
C SER A 226 -12.59 6.89 14.68
N ILE A 227 -13.39 6.07 13.99
CA ILE A 227 -14.06 6.41 12.74
C ILE A 227 -15.54 6.16 12.96
N ASP A 228 -16.33 7.23 12.89
CA ASP A 228 -17.76 7.21 13.18
C ASP A 228 -18.55 7.52 11.91
N ILE A 229 -19.62 6.76 11.66
CA ILE A 229 -20.54 7.05 10.55
C ILE A 229 -21.53 8.11 11.05
N LYS A 230 -21.63 9.23 10.33
CA LYS A 230 -22.47 10.38 10.71
C LYS A 230 -23.79 10.40 9.95
N SER A 231 -23.77 9.95 8.70
CA SER A 231 -24.93 9.81 7.81
C SER A 231 -24.63 8.73 6.75
N GLU A 232 -25.56 8.53 5.82
CA GLU A 232 -25.42 7.62 4.68
C GLU A 232 -24.26 7.96 3.74
N ASP A 233 -23.74 9.18 3.81
CA ASP A 233 -22.69 9.72 2.95
C ASP A 233 -21.60 10.47 3.71
N GLN A 234 -21.51 10.31 5.03
CA GLN A 234 -20.54 11.05 5.83
C GLN A 234 -19.89 10.20 6.91
N ILE A 235 -18.57 10.32 7.02
CA ILE A 235 -17.78 9.77 8.12
C ILE A 235 -17.06 10.87 8.89
N GLN A 236 -16.81 10.62 10.17
CA GLN A 236 -15.98 11.45 11.05
C GLN A 236 -14.78 10.65 11.51
N ILE A 237 -13.58 11.19 11.31
CA ILE A 237 -12.33 10.65 11.82
C ILE A 237 -11.92 11.50 13.02
N ASN A 238 -11.67 10.84 14.14
CA ASN A 238 -11.24 11.47 15.39
C ASN A 238 -9.82 11.05 15.71
N LEU A 239 -8.96 12.01 16.04
CA LEU A 239 -7.57 11.76 16.41
C LEU A 239 -7.36 11.81 17.93
N ASN A 240 -6.35 11.09 18.41
CA ASN A 240 -5.90 11.17 19.80
C ASN A 240 -5.27 12.55 20.11
N VAL A 241 -4.45 13.03 19.19
CA VAL A 241 -3.72 14.31 19.23
C VAL A 241 -3.76 14.96 17.85
N PRO A 242 -3.51 16.28 17.72
CA PRO A 242 -3.39 16.88 16.41
C PRO A 242 -2.21 16.24 15.66
N ASP A 243 -2.47 15.81 14.44
CA ASP A 243 -1.48 15.15 13.58
C ASP A 243 -1.67 15.72 12.18
N ALA A 244 -0.62 16.26 11.57
CA ALA A 244 -0.67 16.75 10.19
C ALA A 244 -0.43 15.62 9.18
N ASP A 245 0.20 14.52 9.60
CA ASP A 245 0.64 13.45 8.71
C ASP A 245 -0.44 12.39 8.47
N PHE A 246 -1.54 12.38 9.22
CA PHE A 246 -2.60 11.37 9.00
C PHE A 246 -3.24 11.47 7.60
N PHE A 247 -3.22 12.64 6.96
CA PHE A 247 -3.62 12.78 5.55
C PHE A 247 -2.74 11.96 4.61
N ILE A 248 -1.43 11.90 4.89
CA ILE A 248 -0.48 11.05 4.16
C ILE A 248 -0.83 9.58 4.42
N SER A 249 -1.19 9.21 5.66
CA SER A 249 -1.66 7.86 5.98
C SER A 249 -2.92 7.49 5.19
N LEU A 250 -3.91 8.39 5.08
CA LEU A 250 -5.11 8.17 4.26
C LEU A 250 -4.80 8.08 2.76
N ALA A 251 -3.79 8.82 2.29
CA ALA A 251 -3.37 8.85 0.89
C ALA A 251 -2.41 7.73 0.47
N ASP A 252 -1.79 7.01 1.41
CA ASP A 252 -0.81 5.98 1.11
C ASP A 252 -1.43 4.84 0.29
N GLY A 253 -0.67 4.30 -0.66
CA GLY A 253 -1.11 3.19 -1.52
C GLY A 253 -1.47 1.91 -0.77
N ARG A 254 -1.14 1.77 0.52
CA ARG A 254 -1.54 0.63 1.36
C ARG A 254 -2.84 0.87 2.10
N SER A 255 -3.38 2.09 2.12
CA SER A 255 -4.64 2.44 2.79
C SER A 255 -5.85 2.21 1.89
N LYS A 256 -5.82 1.11 1.13
CA LYS A 256 -6.83 0.77 0.12
C LYS A 256 -8.16 0.42 0.79
N LEU A 257 -9.24 0.76 0.12
CA LEU A 257 -10.59 0.41 0.58
C LEU A 257 -11.02 -0.93 0.03
N LEU A 258 -11.74 -1.67 0.87
CA LEU A 258 -12.25 -3.00 0.62
C LEU A 258 -13.77 -3.01 0.75
N SER A 259 -14.44 -3.83 -0.05
CA SER A 259 -15.89 -4.00 0.04
C SER A 259 -16.22 -4.93 1.22
N LYS A 260 -16.79 -4.36 2.29
CA LYS A 260 -17.14 -5.08 3.51
C LYS A 260 -18.04 -6.28 3.23
N SER A 261 -19.03 -6.12 2.34
CA SER A 261 -19.98 -7.21 2.05
C SER A 261 -19.37 -8.39 1.29
N ASN A 262 -18.17 -8.20 0.70
CA ASN A 262 -17.48 -9.24 -0.04
C ASN A 262 -16.34 -9.89 0.77
N ILE A 263 -16.17 -9.50 2.03
CA ILE A 263 -15.16 -10.07 2.92
C ILE A 263 -15.88 -10.78 4.06
N SER A 264 -15.79 -12.12 4.04
CA SER A 264 -16.27 -13.02 5.10
C SER A 264 -15.41 -12.94 6.36
N ASN A 265 -14.10 -12.84 6.19
CA ASN A 265 -13.12 -12.80 7.27
C ASN A 265 -12.50 -11.41 7.40
N SER A 266 -12.82 -10.70 8.49
CA SER A 266 -12.32 -9.35 8.75
C SER A 266 -10.80 -9.27 8.92
N THR A 267 -10.12 -10.37 9.23
CA THR A 267 -8.66 -10.36 9.42
C THR A 267 -7.89 -10.58 8.13
N LYS A 268 -8.51 -11.16 7.09
CA LYS A 268 -7.84 -11.51 5.84
C LYS A 268 -8.80 -11.55 4.65
N MET A 269 -8.42 -10.94 3.54
CA MET A 269 -9.13 -11.13 2.27
C MET A 269 -8.91 -12.55 1.72
N GLU A 270 -9.99 -13.28 1.46
CA GLU A 270 -9.93 -14.61 0.82
C GLU A 270 -9.52 -14.49 -0.66
N SER A 271 -8.91 -15.55 -1.21
CA SER A 271 -8.35 -15.61 -2.58
C SER A 271 -9.41 -15.69 -3.69
N VAL A 272 -10.29 -14.70 -3.75
CA VAL A 272 -11.15 -14.41 -4.91
C VAL A 272 -10.46 -13.37 -5.80
N PRO A 273 -10.83 -13.25 -7.09
CA PRO A 273 -10.44 -12.09 -7.87
C PRO A 273 -10.75 -10.82 -7.05
N PRO A 274 -9.78 -9.93 -6.86
CA PRO A 274 -9.96 -8.79 -5.98
C PRO A 274 -11.06 -7.87 -6.51
N ILE A 275 -11.99 -7.53 -5.62
CA ILE A 275 -13.03 -6.52 -5.88
C ILE A 275 -12.49 -5.17 -5.45
N GLY A 276 -12.36 -4.27 -6.41
CA GLY A 276 -11.87 -2.92 -6.18
C GLY A 276 -12.84 -1.85 -6.67
N SER A 277 -12.62 -0.62 -6.22
CA SER A 277 -13.42 0.54 -6.61
C SER A 277 -12.76 1.37 -7.71
N GLY A 278 -11.53 1.04 -8.12
CA GLY A 278 -10.75 1.75 -9.13
C GLY A 278 -11.07 1.30 -10.55
N PRO A 279 -10.64 2.04 -11.59
CA PRO A 279 -11.06 1.82 -12.97
C PRO A 279 -10.48 0.55 -13.64
N TRP A 280 -9.83 -0.31 -12.88
CA TRP A 280 -9.15 -1.51 -13.35
C TRP A 280 -9.65 -2.73 -12.59
N ARG A 281 -9.70 -3.88 -13.25
CA ARG A 281 -9.92 -5.18 -12.62
C ARG A 281 -8.81 -6.16 -12.96
N LEU A 282 -8.66 -7.19 -12.14
CA LEU A 282 -7.76 -8.30 -12.44
C LEU A 282 -8.23 -9.01 -13.71
N ALA A 283 -7.38 -9.10 -14.72
CA ALA A 283 -7.64 -9.88 -15.94
C ALA A 283 -6.94 -11.25 -15.89
N LYS A 284 -5.73 -11.30 -15.32
CA LYS A 284 -4.98 -12.55 -15.17
C LYS A 284 -3.97 -12.45 -14.05
N LEU A 285 -3.85 -13.52 -13.27
CA LEU A 285 -2.79 -13.72 -12.30
C LEU A 285 -2.07 -15.03 -12.61
N VAL A 286 -0.76 -14.96 -12.82
CA VAL A 286 0.12 -16.11 -12.93
C VAL A 286 1.07 -16.06 -11.75
N ALA A 287 0.92 -17.02 -10.83
CA ALA A 287 1.75 -17.14 -9.65
C ALA A 287 3.24 -17.09 -10.02
N ASP A 288 4.02 -16.36 -9.21
CA ASP A 288 5.47 -16.19 -9.34
C ASP A 288 5.93 -15.65 -10.71
N SER A 289 5.04 -15.02 -11.47
CA SER A 289 5.34 -14.52 -12.81
C SER A 289 4.78 -13.13 -13.06
N TYR A 290 3.48 -12.99 -13.31
CA TYR A 290 2.89 -11.68 -13.64
C TYR A 290 1.41 -11.59 -13.29
N SER A 291 0.97 -10.36 -13.08
CA SER A 291 -0.44 -9.96 -13.05
C SER A 291 -0.73 -9.01 -14.21
N SER A 292 -1.88 -9.16 -14.86
CA SER A 292 -2.41 -8.16 -15.79
C SER A 292 -3.75 -7.65 -15.32
N VAL A 293 -3.94 -6.34 -15.44
CA VAL A 293 -5.19 -5.66 -15.14
C VAL A 293 -5.73 -5.01 -16.41
N GLU A 294 -7.04 -4.94 -16.53
CA GLU A 294 -7.72 -4.32 -17.67
C GLU A 294 -8.64 -3.19 -17.19
N ASN A 295 -8.77 -2.15 -18.01
CA ASN A 295 -9.60 -1.00 -17.70
C ASN A 295 -11.07 -1.33 -18.02
N VAL A 296 -11.95 -1.24 -17.03
CA VAL A 296 -13.36 -1.66 -17.19
C VAL A 296 -14.23 -0.69 -17.98
N TYR A 297 -13.73 0.52 -18.21
CA TYR A 297 -14.42 1.56 -18.99
C TYR A 297 -13.91 1.65 -20.43
N SER A 298 -12.92 0.82 -20.79
CA SER A 298 -12.43 0.76 -22.16
C SER A 298 -13.35 -0.13 -22.98
N ALA A 299 -13.79 0.36 -24.15
CA ALA A 299 -14.37 -0.52 -25.15
C ALA A 299 -13.31 -1.56 -25.55
N PRO A 300 -13.70 -2.82 -25.86
CA PRO A 300 -12.78 -3.77 -26.48
C PRO A 300 -12.11 -3.10 -27.67
N ASN A 301 -10.79 -3.29 -27.83
CA ASN A 301 -10.14 -2.89 -29.07
C ASN A 301 -10.88 -3.58 -30.23
N PRO A 302 -11.34 -2.84 -31.25
CA PRO A 302 -11.94 -3.43 -32.43
C PRO A 302 -10.96 -4.34 -33.17
#